data_AF-A0A2V8TK76-F1
#
_entry.id   AF-A0A2V8TK76-F1
#
_cell.length_a   1.000
_cell.length_b   1.000
_cell.length_c   1.000
_cell.angle_alpha   90.00
_cell.angle_beta   90.00
_cell.angle_gamma   90.00
#
_symmetry.space_group_name_H-M   'P 1'
#
loop_
_entity.id
_entity.type
_entity.pdbx_description
1 polymer ?
#
loop_
_entity_poly.entity_id
_entity_poly.type
_entity_poly.pdbx_seq_one_letter_code
_entity_poly.pdbx_strand_id
1 'polypeptide(L)'
;MNDQKVREWIGRLENVDRRAVFVLIGLAIVLPLFTSWRLALTPTKPVQDFYDFVEKLPPGSKVAMADDWDPGSKAELETASIAVLTHCFRRGLKVIDFTQWGTGAIIVNDTVEKVAKQFGKKYGEDYVYLGFKEGREIIMQGTAQNI
;
A
#
# COMPACT_ATOMS: atom_id res chain seq x y z
N MET A 1 -16.27 -16.73 40.38
CA MET A 1 -16.46 -15.29 40.15
C MET A 1 -17.96 -15.10 39.89
N ASN A 2 -18.64 -14.28 40.69
CA ASN A 2 -20.09 -14.44 40.95
C ASN A 2 -20.97 -14.05 39.74
N ASP A 3 -21.63 -15.02 39.09
CA ASP A 3 -22.51 -14.82 37.93
C ASP A 3 -23.60 -13.78 38.18
N GLN A 4 -24.06 -13.65 39.42
CA GLN A 4 -25.02 -12.63 39.84
C GLN A 4 -24.50 -11.20 39.64
N LYS A 5 -23.22 -10.95 39.96
CA LYS A 5 -22.61 -9.63 39.76
C LYS A 5 -22.52 -9.31 38.27
N VAL A 6 -22.12 -10.28 37.44
CA VAL A 6 -22.02 -10.09 35.98
C VAL A 6 -23.37 -9.69 35.38
N ARG A 7 -24.45 -10.36 35.78
CA ARG A 7 -25.82 -10.03 35.32
C ARG A 7 -26.28 -8.64 35.78
N GLU A 8 -25.91 -8.23 36.99
CA GLU A 8 -26.21 -6.90 37.52
C GLU A 8 -25.43 -5.78 36.79
N TRP A 9 -24.16 -6.04 36.42
CA TRP A 9 -23.36 -5.15 35.58
C TRP A 9 -23.92 -5.03 34.16
N ILE A 10 -24.36 -6.14 33.57
CA ILE A 10 -25.00 -6.14 32.24
C ILE A 10 -26.32 -5.36 32.26
N GLY A 11 -27.16 -5.53 33.29
CA GLY A 11 -28.40 -4.76 33.43
C GLY A 11 -28.20 -3.26 33.61
N ARG A 12 -27.06 -2.84 34.20
CA ARG A 12 -26.66 -1.42 34.26
C ARG A 12 -26.20 -0.88 32.90
N LEU A 13 -25.52 -1.70 32.09
CA LEU A 13 -25.10 -1.35 30.72
C LEU A 13 -26.30 -1.24 29.76
N GLU A 14 -27.34 -2.04 29.95
CA GLU A 14 -28.57 -2.02 29.13
C GLU A 14 -29.40 -0.74 29.32
N ASN A 15 -29.28 -0.09 30.49
CA ASN A 15 -29.95 1.18 30.79
C ASN A 15 -29.10 2.42 30.46
N VAL A 16 -27.91 2.26 29.87
CA VAL A 16 -27.11 3.41 29.43
C VAL A 16 -27.79 4.06 28.23
N ASP A 17 -28.10 5.35 28.35
CA ASP A 17 -28.66 6.12 27.24
C ASP A 17 -27.73 6.04 26.03
N ARG A 18 -28.28 5.60 24.88
CA ARG A 18 -27.56 5.51 23.60
C ARG A 18 -26.83 6.81 23.25
N ARG A 19 -27.36 7.97 23.66
CA ARG A 19 -26.72 9.29 23.47
C ARG A 19 -25.36 9.37 24.18
N ALA A 20 -25.25 8.87 25.41
CA ALA A 20 -23.99 8.85 26.16
C ALA A 20 -22.96 7.94 25.47
N VAL A 21 -23.41 6.82 24.90
CA VAL A 21 -22.55 5.92 24.10
C VAL A 21 -22.02 6.64 22.86
N PHE A 22 -22.88 7.34 22.10
CA PHE A 22 -22.44 8.10 20.91
C PHE A 22 -21.50 9.25 21.25
N VAL A 23 -21.72 9.94 22.37
CA VAL A 23 -20.80 11.00 22.84
C VAL A 23 -19.45 10.40 23.24
N LEU A 24 -19.43 9.28 23.96
CA LEU A 24 -18.18 8.60 24.33
C LEU A 24 -17.40 8.10 23.12
N ILE A 25 -18.08 7.49 22.15
CA ILE A 25 -17.46 7.07 20.88
C ILE A 25 -16.92 8.28 20.11
N GLY A 26 -17.72 9.35 20.00
CA GLY A 26 -17.31 10.58 19.34
C GLY A 26 -16.08 11.19 20.00
N LEU A 27 -16.06 11.24 21.33
CA LEU A 27 -14.92 11.73 22.10
C LEU A 27 -13.69 10.83 21.90
N ALA A 28 -13.85 9.51 21.85
CA ALA A 28 -12.78 8.55 21.61
C ALA A 28 -12.17 8.67 20.20
N ILE A 29 -12.92 9.13 19.20
CA ILE A 29 -12.41 9.41 17.84
C ILE A 29 -11.76 10.79 17.77
N VAL A 30 -12.34 11.78 18.45
CA VAL A 30 -11.87 13.18 18.43
C VAL A 30 -10.60 13.38 19.25
N LEU A 31 -10.47 12.71 20.39
CA LEU A 31 -9.30 12.84 21.27
C LEU A 31 -7.96 12.49 20.58
N PRO A 32 -7.84 11.35 19.84
CA PRO A 32 -6.64 11.03 19.08
C PRO A 32 -6.24 12.08 18.04
N LEU A 33 -7.17 12.88 17.52
CA LEU A 33 -6.87 13.92 16.53
C LEU A 33 -6.14 15.12 17.15
N PHE A 34 -6.38 15.41 18.42
CA PHE A 34 -5.68 16.46 19.16
C PHE A 34 -4.33 15.99 19.74
N THR A 35 -4.13 14.68 19.85
CA THR A 35 -2.86 14.11 20.30
C THR A 35 -2.07 13.62 19.09
N SER A 36 -1.00 14.33 18.72
CA SER A 36 -0.08 13.87 17.66
C SER A 36 0.77 12.71 18.16
N TRP A 37 0.16 11.56 18.43
CA TRP A 37 0.84 10.32 18.80
C TRP A 37 1.66 9.85 17.60
N ARG A 38 2.94 10.24 17.59
CA ARG A 38 3.92 9.73 16.65
C ARG A 38 4.28 8.32 17.12
N LEU A 39 3.61 7.32 16.56
CA LEU A 39 4.02 5.94 16.74
C LEU A 39 5.43 5.80 16.16
N ALA A 40 6.40 5.36 16.97
CA ALA A 40 7.74 5.04 16.48
C ALA A 40 7.65 3.77 15.63
N LEU A 41 7.41 3.94 14.33
CA LEU A 41 7.44 2.85 13.36
C LEU A 41 8.90 2.47 13.12
N THR A 42 9.33 1.35 13.70
CA THR A 42 10.64 0.76 13.40
C THR A 42 10.50 -0.13 12.17
N PRO A 43 11.32 0.04 11.12
CA PRO A 43 11.24 -0.82 9.95
C PRO A 43 11.53 -2.27 10.33
N THR A 44 10.74 -3.19 9.79
CA THR A 44 10.97 -4.62 9.97
C THR A 44 12.14 -5.07 9.10
N LYS A 45 12.79 -6.19 9.47
CA LYS A 45 13.92 -6.75 8.72
C LYS A 45 13.63 -6.92 7.21
N PRO A 46 12.46 -7.44 6.78
CA PRO A 46 12.15 -7.57 5.35
C PRO A 46 12.10 -6.23 4.61
N VAL A 47 11.58 -5.17 5.25
CA VAL A 47 11.52 -3.83 4.65
C VAL A 47 12.92 -3.26 4.48
N GLN A 48 13.78 -3.42 5.50
CA GLN A 48 15.16 -2.99 5.43
C GLN A 48 15.95 -3.75 4.35
N ASP A 49 15.75 -5.05 4.23
CA ASP A 49 16.42 -5.87 3.22
C ASP A 49 16.03 -5.48 1.80
N PHE A 50 14.74 -5.20 1.57
CA PHE A 50 14.27 -4.67 0.30
C PHE A 50 14.91 -3.32 -0.01
N TYR A 51 14.90 -2.40 0.95
CA TYR A 51 15.51 -1.08 0.80
C TYR A 51 17.01 -1.20 0.43
N ASP A 52 17.76 -1.98 1.21
CA ASP A 52 19.19 -2.19 0.99
C ASP A 52 19.48 -2.90 -0.34
N PHE A 53 18.59 -3.78 -0.79
CA PHE A 53 18.72 -4.44 -2.09
C PHE A 53 18.61 -3.42 -3.23
N VAL A 54 17.59 -2.56 -3.21
CA VAL A 54 17.43 -1.52 -4.23
C VAL A 54 18.60 -0.52 -4.16
N GLU A 55 19.08 -0.21 -2.96
CA GLU A 55 20.24 0.66 -2.75
C GLU A 55 21.57 0.05 -3.24
N LYS A 56 21.66 -1.26 -3.47
CA LYS A 56 22.85 -1.91 -4.04
C LYS A 56 22.84 -1.94 -5.57
N LEU A 57 21.70 -1.68 -6.21
CA LEU A 57 21.59 -1.71 -7.66
C LEU A 57 22.34 -0.54 -8.30
N PRO A 58 23.16 -0.79 -9.35
CA PRO A 58 23.81 0.29 -10.08
C PRO A 58 22.77 1.14 -10.83
N PRO A 59 23.02 2.46 -11.01
CA PRO A 59 22.16 3.32 -11.82
C PRO A 59 21.96 2.74 -13.23
N GLY A 60 20.75 2.85 -13.77
CA GLY A 60 20.37 2.27 -15.06
C GLY A 60 19.97 0.79 -15.01
N SER A 61 20.10 0.12 -13.87
CA SER A 61 19.52 -1.22 -13.69
C SER A 61 18.02 -1.22 -13.94
N LYS A 62 17.54 -2.31 -14.54
CA LYS A 62 16.12 -2.52 -14.84
C LYS A 62 15.46 -3.25 -13.68
N VAL A 63 14.33 -2.75 -13.22
CA VAL A 63 13.51 -3.35 -12.17
C VAL A 63 12.16 -3.70 -12.78
N ALA A 64 11.82 -4.98 -12.77
CA ALA A 64 10.49 -5.44 -13.10
C ALA A 64 9.62 -5.35 -11.83
N MET A 65 8.50 -4.65 -11.93
CA MET A 65 7.57 -4.43 -10.82
C MET A 65 6.20 -4.96 -11.23
N ALA A 66 5.68 -5.92 -10.46
CA ALA A 66 4.30 -6.36 -10.55
C ALA A 66 3.47 -5.50 -9.60
N ASP A 67 2.68 -4.58 -10.14
CA ASP A 67 1.84 -3.68 -9.36
C ASP A 67 0.38 -4.17 -9.37
N ASP A 68 0.07 -5.05 -8.42
CA ASP A 68 -1.17 -5.82 -8.36
C ASP A 68 -2.14 -5.25 -7.32
N TRP A 69 -2.95 -4.27 -7.72
CA TRP A 69 -4.00 -3.70 -6.87
C TRP A 69 -5.17 -3.14 -7.67
N ASP A 70 -6.30 -2.94 -7.00
CA ASP A 70 -7.55 -2.48 -7.60
C ASP A 70 -8.15 -1.29 -6.82
N PRO A 71 -9.27 -0.68 -7.25
CA PRO A 71 -9.85 0.46 -6.56
C PRO A 71 -10.21 0.19 -5.08
N GLY A 72 -10.48 -1.07 -4.72
CA GLY A 72 -10.82 -1.46 -3.35
C GLY A 72 -9.62 -1.49 -2.42
N SER A 73 -8.44 -1.84 -2.91
CA SER A 73 -7.18 -1.85 -2.14
C SER A 73 -6.30 -0.62 -2.36
N LYS A 74 -6.75 0.32 -3.21
CA LYS A 74 -6.04 1.55 -3.57
C LYS A 74 -5.50 2.33 -2.36
N ALA A 75 -6.30 2.48 -1.31
CA ALA A 75 -5.94 3.29 -0.14
C ALA A 75 -4.66 2.80 0.56
N GLU A 76 -4.37 1.50 0.49
CA GLU A 76 -3.20 0.89 1.11
C GLU A 76 -2.06 0.73 0.09
N LEU A 77 -2.36 0.21 -1.10
CA LEU A 77 -1.36 -0.25 -2.05
C LEU A 77 -0.82 0.86 -2.97
N GLU A 78 -1.61 1.89 -3.30
CA GLU A 78 -1.14 3.02 -4.13
C GLU A 78 0.03 3.75 -3.45
N THR A 79 -0.05 3.94 -2.13
CA THR A 79 1.03 4.62 -1.38
C THR A 79 2.32 3.81 -1.36
N ALA A 80 2.22 2.48 -1.28
CA ALA A 80 3.38 1.59 -1.36
C ALA A 80 4.01 1.61 -2.76
N SER A 81 3.19 1.53 -3.82
CA SER A 81 3.64 1.63 -5.21
C SER A 81 4.39 2.94 -5.45
N ILE A 82 3.80 4.08 -5.04
CA ILE A 82 4.45 5.40 -5.13
C ILE A 82 5.80 5.43 -4.41
N ALA A 83 5.90 4.83 -3.22
CA ALA A 83 7.14 4.80 -2.45
C ALA A 83 8.25 4.02 -3.18
N VAL A 84 7.92 2.85 -3.74
CA VAL A 84 8.86 2.02 -4.51
C VAL A 84 9.29 2.73 -5.79
N LEU A 85 8.33 3.24 -6.59
CA LEU A 85 8.60 4.00 -7.81
C LEU A 85 9.50 5.21 -7.55
N THR A 86 9.18 5.97 -6.49
CA THR A 86 9.98 7.12 -6.05
C THR A 86 11.41 6.71 -5.71
N HIS A 87 11.58 5.62 -4.96
CA HIS A 87 12.91 5.12 -4.61
C HIS A 87 13.69 4.72 -5.88
N CYS A 88 13.07 3.96 -6.78
CA CYS A 88 13.66 3.54 -8.04
C CYS A 88 14.10 4.72 -8.91
N PHE A 89 13.22 5.71 -9.12
CA PHE A 89 13.51 6.86 -9.97
C PHE A 89 14.57 7.79 -9.38
N ARG A 90 14.60 7.97 -8.05
CA ARG A 90 15.67 8.71 -7.35
C ARG A 90 17.03 8.06 -7.53
N ARG A 91 17.06 6.73 -7.55
CA ARG A 91 18.28 5.93 -7.78
C ARG A 91 18.69 5.85 -9.24
N GLY A 92 17.91 6.43 -10.16
CA GLY A 92 18.18 6.36 -11.60
C GLY A 92 17.95 4.96 -12.18
N LEU A 93 17.11 4.15 -11.55
CA LEU A 93 16.72 2.84 -12.04
C LEU A 93 15.65 2.97 -13.13
N LYS A 94 15.61 1.99 -14.02
CA LYS A 94 14.60 1.88 -15.08
C LYS A 94 13.50 0.92 -14.64
N VAL A 95 12.24 1.34 -14.71
CA VAL A 95 11.11 0.55 -14.20
C VAL A 95 10.33 -0.09 -15.35
N ILE A 96 10.10 -1.39 -15.27
CA ILE A 96 9.22 -2.15 -16.15
C ILE A 96 8.04 -2.58 -15.29
N ASP A 97 6.94 -1.86 -15.39
CA ASP A 97 5.76 -2.07 -14.57
C ASP A 97 4.69 -2.87 -15.34
N PHE A 98 3.94 -3.70 -14.65
CA PHE A 98 2.84 -4.48 -15.18
C PHE A 98 1.88 -4.88 -14.07
N THR A 99 0.64 -5.22 -14.44
CA THR A 99 -0.33 -5.74 -13.48
C THR A 99 -0.89 -7.07 -13.95
N GLN A 100 -1.14 -7.97 -13.01
CA GLN A 100 -1.89 -9.21 -13.18
C GLN A 100 -3.38 -8.99 -12.86
N TRP A 101 -3.76 -7.82 -12.33
CA TRP A 101 -5.12 -7.51 -11.93
C TRP A 101 -5.78 -6.60 -12.96
N GLY A 102 -6.69 -7.16 -13.76
CA GLY A 102 -7.33 -6.41 -14.85
C GLY A 102 -8.08 -5.16 -14.40
N THR A 103 -8.66 -5.17 -13.19
CA THR A 103 -9.34 -4.02 -12.58
C THR A 103 -8.38 -2.90 -12.16
N GLY A 104 -7.09 -3.22 -12.00
CA GLY A 104 -6.01 -2.29 -11.67
C GLY A 104 -5.40 -1.58 -12.86
N ALA A 105 -5.62 -2.07 -14.08
CA ALA A 105 -4.80 -1.70 -15.23
C ALA A 105 -4.71 -0.19 -15.49
N ILE A 106 -5.82 0.53 -15.37
CA ILE A 106 -5.89 1.97 -15.62
C ILE A 106 -5.31 2.76 -14.44
N ILE A 107 -5.72 2.43 -13.21
CA ILE A 107 -5.34 3.18 -12.01
C ILE A 107 -3.84 3.03 -11.67
N VAL A 108 -3.26 1.87 -11.98
CA VAL A 108 -1.82 1.62 -11.86
C VAL A 108 -1.08 2.50 -12.87
N ASN A 109 -1.50 2.50 -14.15
CA ASN A 109 -0.87 3.35 -15.17
C ASN A 109 -0.87 4.83 -14.76
N ASP A 110 -2.02 5.34 -14.31
CA ASP A 110 -2.15 6.72 -13.85
C ASP A 110 -1.18 7.04 -12.71
N THR A 111 -0.96 6.09 -11.81
CA THR A 111 -0.03 6.22 -10.68
C THR A 111 1.42 6.26 -11.16
N VAL A 112 1.81 5.31 -12.02
CA VAL A 112 3.17 5.23 -12.59
C VAL A 112 3.49 6.50 -13.38
N GLU A 113 2.60 6.93 -14.27
CA GLU A 113 2.77 8.15 -15.06
C GLU A 113 2.89 9.39 -14.18
N LYS A 114 2.04 9.50 -13.15
CA LYS A 114 2.09 10.62 -12.21
C LYS A 114 3.43 10.71 -11.49
N VAL A 115 3.95 9.59 -10.98
CA VAL A 115 5.24 9.56 -10.28
C VAL A 115 6.38 9.78 -11.28
N ALA A 116 6.37 9.13 -12.43
CA ALA A 116 7.37 9.33 -13.48
C ALA A 116 7.50 10.79 -13.90
N LYS A 117 6.35 11.48 -14.09
CA LYS A 117 6.30 12.91 -14.40
C LYS A 117 6.91 13.79 -13.32
N GLN A 118 6.71 13.47 -12.03
CA GLN A 118 7.32 14.20 -10.92
C GLN A 118 8.85 14.10 -10.93
N PHE A 119 9.41 12.99 -11.42
CA PHE A 119 10.85 12.77 -11.53
C PHE A 119 11.42 13.09 -12.92
N GLY A 120 10.62 13.65 -13.83
CA GLY A 120 11.03 13.98 -15.20
C GLY A 120 11.44 12.76 -16.03
N LYS A 121 10.91 11.57 -15.71
CA LYS A 121 11.21 10.31 -16.39
C LYS A 121 10.43 10.20 -17.69
N LYS A 122 11.07 9.63 -18.71
CA LYS A 122 10.48 9.48 -20.05
C LYS A 122 10.00 8.05 -20.30
N TYR A 123 8.78 7.95 -20.83
CA TYR A 123 8.22 6.68 -21.28
C TYR A 123 9.06 6.07 -22.40
N GLY A 124 9.33 4.76 -22.32
CA GLY A 124 10.16 4.03 -23.27
C GLY A 124 11.68 4.13 -23.04
N GLU A 125 12.14 5.12 -22.26
CA GLU A 125 13.57 5.29 -21.91
C GLU A 125 13.84 4.90 -20.45
N ASP A 126 13.06 5.48 -19.53
CA ASP A 126 13.22 5.33 -18.08
C ASP A 126 12.17 4.41 -17.47
N TYR A 127 10.97 4.37 -18.05
CA TYR A 127 9.92 3.48 -17.60
C TYR A 127 9.05 2.97 -18.75
N VAL A 128 8.44 1.82 -18.56
CA VAL A 128 7.40 1.28 -19.43
C VAL A 128 6.34 0.62 -18.55
N TYR A 129 5.07 0.78 -18.94
CA TYR A 129 3.96 0.07 -18.34
C TYR A 129 3.40 -0.91 -19.37
N LEU A 130 3.46 -2.21 -19.08
CA LEU A 130 3.05 -3.27 -19.99
C LEU A 130 1.55 -3.57 -19.92
N GLY A 131 0.84 -3.00 -18.94
CA GLY A 131 -0.58 -3.23 -18.75
C GLY A 131 -0.91 -4.60 -18.15
N PHE A 132 -2.17 -4.99 -18.35
CA PHE A 132 -2.70 -6.29 -17.96
C PHE A 132 -2.74 -7.25 -19.14
N LYS A 133 -2.35 -8.50 -18.91
CA LYS A 133 -2.52 -9.58 -19.87
C LYS A 133 -3.29 -10.74 -19.24
N GLU A 134 -4.36 -11.16 -19.88
CA GLU A 134 -5.12 -12.35 -19.46
C GLU A 134 -4.29 -13.62 -19.61
N GLY A 135 -4.43 -14.53 -18.64
CA GLY A 135 -3.73 -15.81 -18.60
C GLY A 135 -3.21 -16.22 -17.22
N ARG A 136 -3.28 -15.33 -16.21
CA ARG A 136 -2.99 -15.61 -14.80
C ARG A 136 -1.71 -16.44 -14.62
N GLU A 137 -1.82 -17.69 -14.20
CA GLU A 137 -0.70 -18.61 -13.95
C GLU A 137 0.19 -18.79 -15.18
N ILE A 138 -0.38 -18.76 -16.39
CA ILE A 138 0.38 -18.89 -17.65
C ILE A 138 1.27 -17.66 -17.87
N ILE A 139 0.76 -16.47 -17.56
CA ILE A 139 1.56 -15.23 -17.66
C ILE A 139 2.63 -15.22 -16.58
N MET A 140 2.32 -15.65 -15.36
CA MET A 140 3.32 -15.76 -14.30
C MET A 140 4.45 -16.72 -14.67
N GLN A 141 4.13 -17.90 -15.21
CA GLN A 141 5.12 -18.86 -15.69
C GLN A 141 5.93 -18.30 -16.86
N GLY A 142 5.25 -17.67 -17.83
CA GLY A 142 5.90 -17.04 -18.97
C GLY A 142 6.87 -15.94 -18.55
N THR A 143 6.48 -15.08 -17.61
CA THR A 143 7.35 -14.03 -17.07
C THR A 143 8.55 -14.64 -16.34
N ALA A 144 8.35 -15.65 -15.50
CA ALA A 144 9.43 -16.31 -14.78
C ALA A 144 10.44 -17.02 -15.70
N GLN A 145 10.00 -17.57 -16.84
CA GLN A 145 10.86 -18.26 -17.80
C GLN A 145 11.66 -17.30 -18.69
N ASN A 146 11.23 -16.04 -18.83
CA ASN A 146 11.78 -15.08 -19.81
C ASN A 146 12.42 -13.84 -19.18
N ILE A 147 12.62 -13.83 -17.85
CA ILE A 147 13.43 -12.85 -17.12
C ILE A 147 14.84 -13.40 -16.93
#